data_AF-A0AA45USF9-F1
#
_entry.id   AF-A0AA45USF9-F1
#
_cell.length_a   1.000
_cell.length_b   1.000
_cell.length_c   1.000
_cell.angle_alpha   90.00
_cell.angle_beta   90.00
_cell.angle_gamma   90.00
#
_symmetry.space_group_name_H-M   'P 1'
#
loop_
_entity.id
_entity.type
_entity.pdbx_description
1 polymer ?
#
loop_
_entity_poly.entity_id
_entity_poly.type
_entity_poly.pdbx_seq_one_letter_code
_entity_poly.pdbx_strand_id
1 'polypeptide(L)'
;MFDILNDVATASVAVTCTNSVDECLKSCDGFSMENLSFVRATPLEQNIDSEGEAYSVRFTHSSQHDAEHIQEKLLDIVVKKSGTDNSGIVLVSASLHEILTSESILYIGDENTNAYAYERALYVGGLESSNDSKGTDQRVITAKNGASGCEVKVTLKKAEAGAAEAAA
;
A
#
# COMPACT_ATOMS: atom_id res chain seq x y z
N MET A 1 14.61 -16.79 0.34
CA MET A 1 13.21 -16.65 -0.12
C MET A 1 12.71 -15.26 0.30
N PHE A 2 11.73 -14.64 -0.38
CA PHE A 2 11.14 -13.37 0.08
C PHE A 2 9.86 -13.72 0.84
N ASP A 3 9.88 -13.57 2.15
CA ASP A 3 8.71 -13.77 2.99
C ASP A 3 8.05 -12.43 3.28
N ILE A 4 6.85 -12.22 2.74
CA ILE A 4 6.11 -10.97 2.90
C ILE A 4 5.83 -10.61 4.37
N LEU A 5 5.81 -11.61 5.26
CA LEU A 5 5.49 -11.42 6.67
C LEU A 5 6.69 -11.05 7.51
N ASN A 6 7.90 -11.39 7.05
CA ASN A 6 9.12 -11.30 7.86
C ASN A 6 10.21 -10.43 7.21
N ASP A 7 10.23 -10.33 5.88
CA ASP A 7 11.31 -9.65 5.16
C ASP A 7 10.96 -8.21 4.78
N VAL A 8 9.67 -7.82 4.79
CA VAL A 8 9.24 -6.53 4.23
C VAL A 8 9.51 -5.39 5.20
N ALA A 9 10.23 -4.38 4.71
CA ALA A 9 10.43 -3.13 5.42
C ALA A 9 9.60 -1.98 4.84
N THR A 10 9.49 -1.90 3.52
CA THR A 10 8.75 -0.80 2.88
C THR A 10 7.89 -1.27 1.71
N ALA A 11 6.86 -0.48 1.41
CA ALA A 11 6.00 -0.64 0.27
C ALA A 11 5.88 0.65 -0.55
N SER A 12 5.66 0.49 -1.85
CA SER A 12 5.20 1.55 -2.74
C SER A 12 4.04 1.00 -3.57
N VAL A 13 3.04 1.83 -3.85
CA VAL A 13 1.85 1.44 -4.58
C VAL A 13 1.57 2.45 -5.67
N ALA A 14 1.09 1.98 -6.81
CA ALA A 14 0.56 2.80 -7.88
C ALA A 14 -0.73 2.16 -8.40
N VAL A 15 -1.74 2.99 -8.63
CA VAL A 15 -3.01 2.59 -9.23
C VAL A 15 -3.20 3.32 -10.55
N THR A 16 -3.51 2.57 -11.60
CA THR A 16 -3.85 3.10 -12.92
C THR A 16 -5.18 2.53 -13.37
N CYS A 17 -6.08 3.35 -13.90
CA CYS A 17 -7.40 2.91 -14.37
C CYS A 17 -7.58 3.30 -15.83
N THR A 18 -8.09 2.38 -16.65
CA THR A 18 -8.29 2.66 -18.09
C THR A 18 -9.35 3.73 -18.32
N ASN A 19 -9.11 4.67 -19.23
CA ASN A 19 -9.96 5.84 -19.57
C ASN A 19 -11.46 5.57 -19.84
N SER A 20 -11.88 4.30 -19.98
CA SER A 20 -13.27 3.86 -20.14
C SER A 20 -14.03 3.71 -18.82
N VAL A 21 -13.43 4.03 -17.67
CA VAL A 21 -14.11 4.03 -16.37
C VAL A 21 -14.99 5.26 -16.15
N ASP A 22 -16.01 5.10 -15.31
CA ASP A 22 -16.86 6.16 -14.78
C ASP A 22 -16.03 7.38 -14.34
N GLU A 23 -16.58 8.59 -14.49
CA GLU A 23 -15.90 9.84 -14.14
C GLU A 23 -15.40 9.87 -12.68
N CYS A 24 -16.09 9.13 -11.79
CA CYS A 24 -15.70 8.96 -10.39
C CYS A 24 -14.32 8.30 -10.22
N LEU A 25 -13.91 7.39 -11.12
CA LEU A 25 -12.64 6.68 -11.05
C LEU A 25 -11.50 7.43 -11.75
N LYS A 26 -11.79 8.38 -12.63
CA LYS A 26 -10.77 9.23 -13.28
C LYS A 26 -9.99 10.09 -12.28
N SER A 27 -10.63 10.48 -11.17
CA SER A 27 -9.97 11.24 -10.08
C SER A 27 -8.94 10.42 -9.31
N CYS A 28 -9.02 9.09 -9.43
CA CYS A 28 -8.16 8.14 -8.72
C CYS A 28 -7.06 7.56 -9.62
N ASP A 29 -7.10 7.86 -10.93
CA ASP A 29 -6.04 7.48 -11.86
C ASP A 29 -4.74 8.21 -11.50
N GLY A 30 -3.64 7.45 -11.39
CA GLY A 30 -2.35 7.98 -10.96
C GLY A 30 -2.20 8.14 -9.44
N PHE A 31 -3.13 7.63 -8.62
CA PHE A 31 -2.91 7.57 -7.18
C PHE A 31 -1.72 6.63 -6.89
N SER A 32 -0.64 7.20 -6.40
CA SER A 32 0.55 6.48 -5.96
C SER A 32 1.04 6.99 -4.60
N MET A 33 1.71 6.10 -3.86
CA MET A 33 2.44 6.41 -2.64
C MET A 33 3.73 5.62 -2.64
N GLU A 34 4.81 6.23 -2.18
CA GLU A 34 6.15 5.64 -2.22
C GLU A 34 6.77 5.53 -0.83
N ASN A 35 7.64 4.53 -0.67
CA ASN A 35 8.48 4.31 0.52
C ASN A 35 7.73 4.31 1.87
N LEU A 36 6.51 3.77 1.90
CA LEU A 36 5.74 3.58 3.12
C LEU A 36 6.39 2.47 3.97
N SER A 37 6.59 2.72 5.25
CA SER A 37 7.18 1.79 6.19
C SER A 37 6.18 0.78 6.72
N PHE A 38 6.64 -0.45 6.85
CA PHE A 38 5.88 -1.57 7.39
C PHE A 38 5.48 -1.30 8.84
N VAL A 39 4.20 -1.51 9.13
CA VAL A 39 3.64 -1.37 10.49
C VAL A 39 3.37 -2.74 11.08
N ARG A 40 2.60 -3.57 10.37
CA ARG A 40 2.19 -4.90 10.84
C ARG A 40 1.62 -5.76 9.71
N ALA A 41 1.67 -7.07 9.91
CA ALA A 41 0.89 -8.04 9.16
C ALA A 41 -0.06 -8.77 10.12
N THR A 42 -1.35 -8.83 9.77
CA THR A 42 -2.40 -9.46 10.59
C THR A 42 -3.04 -10.58 9.78
N PRO A 43 -3.10 -11.83 10.29
CA PRO A 43 -3.86 -12.89 9.63
C PRO A 43 -5.35 -12.53 9.62
N LEU A 44 -6.02 -12.80 8.51
CA LEU A 44 -7.46 -12.65 8.39
C LEU A 44 -8.13 -14.00 8.65
N GLU A 45 -9.17 -14.01 9.50
CA GLU A 45 -9.95 -15.22 9.72
C GLU A 45 -10.56 -15.69 8.40
N GLN A 46 -10.33 -16.97 8.07
CA GLN A 46 -10.81 -17.56 6.83
C GLN A 46 -12.33 -17.71 6.85
N ASN A 47 -12.98 -17.29 5.78
CA ASN A 47 -14.24 -17.90 5.37
C ASN A 47 -13.90 -19.30 4.81
N ILE A 48 -14.65 -20.31 5.27
CA ILE A 48 -14.35 -21.76 5.15
C ILE A 48 -14.13 -22.24 3.70
N ASP A 49 -14.53 -21.44 2.70
CA ASP A 49 -14.48 -21.78 1.28
C ASP A 49 -13.23 -21.26 0.51
N SER A 50 -12.33 -20.51 1.16
CA SER A 50 -11.16 -19.92 0.48
C SER A 50 -9.87 -20.70 0.76
N GLU A 51 -9.45 -21.58 -0.15
CA GLU A 51 -8.17 -22.28 -0.07
C GLU A 51 -6.98 -21.30 0.01
N GLY A 52 -6.36 -21.13 1.18
CA GLY A 52 -5.13 -20.35 1.37
C GLY A 52 -5.19 -19.32 2.51
N GLU A 53 -4.03 -19.05 3.14
CA GLU A 53 -3.92 -18.07 4.23
C GLU A 53 -3.95 -16.64 3.68
N ALA A 54 -4.80 -15.79 4.26
CA ALA A 54 -4.92 -14.38 3.89
C ALA A 54 -4.37 -13.48 5.00
N TYR A 55 -3.70 -12.41 4.62
CA TYR A 55 -3.11 -11.44 5.53
C TYR A 55 -3.45 -10.02 5.10
N SER A 56 -3.79 -9.18 6.07
CA SER A 56 -3.78 -7.73 5.92
C SER A 56 -2.40 -7.21 6.31
N VAL A 57 -1.75 -6.48 5.42
CA VAL A 57 -0.41 -5.91 5.60
C VAL A 57 -0.53 -4.40 5.53
N ARG A 58 -0.11 -3.72 6.61
CA ARG A 58 -0.26 -2.29 6.80
C ARG A 58 1.08 -1.56 6.68
N PHE A 59 1.06 -0.44 5.98
CA PHE A 59 2.19 0.47 5.81
C PHE A 59 1.79 1.92 6.06
N THR A 60 2.71 2.73 6.58
CA THR A 60 2.50 4.17 6.80
C THR A 60 3.76 4.97 6.54
N HIS A 61 3.68 6.30 6.41
CA HIS A 61 4.88 7.13 6.24
C HIS A 61 5.85 6.99 7.44
N SER A 62 7.16 6.99 7.17
CA SER A 62 8.20 6.77 8.20
C SER A 62 8.74 8.01 8.90
N SER A 63 8.59 9.21 8.32
CA SER A 63 9.47 10.32 8.68
C SER A 63 8.71 11.52 9.27
N GLN A 64 9.28 12.10 10.34
CA GLN A 64 8.92 13.43 10.84
C GLN A 64 9.41 14.56 9.93
N HIS A 65 10.35 14.29 9.02
CA HIS A 65 10.98 15.32 8.18
C HIS A 65 10.17 15.62 6.89
N ASP A 66 9.37 14.66 6.42
CA ASP A 66 8.38 14.85 5.35
C ASP A 66 7.02 15.34 5.89
N ALA A 67 6.88 15.47 7.22
CA ALA A 67 5.62 15.61 7.94
C ALA A 67 5.10 17.04 8.11
N GLU A 68 5.78 18.05 7.54
CA GLU A 68 5.25 19.43 7.63
C GLU A 68 3.91 19.56 6.88
N HIS A 69 3.66 18.73 5.87
CA HIS A 69 2.47 18.79 5.05
C HIS A 69 1.76 17.44 4.88
N ILE A 70 2.20 16.41 5.59
CA ILE A 70 1.62 15.06 5.54
C ILE A 70 1.04 14.77 6.90
N GLN A 71 -0.29 14.73 6.99
CA GLN A 71 -0.99 14.33 8.20
C GLN A 71 -1.09 12.80 8.28
N GLU A 72 -1.39 12.16 7.15
CA GLU A 72 -1.51 10.70 7.09
C GLU A 72 -1.15 10.17 5.70
N LYS A 73 -0.43 9.05 5.69
CA LYS A 73 -0.32 8.16 4.53
C LYS A 73 -0.48 6.75 5.05
N LEU A 74 -1.47 6.04 4.56
CA LEU A 74 -1.80 4.69 4.97
C LEU A 74 -2.03 3.84 3.73
N LEU A 75 -1.36 2.69 3.70
CA LEU A 75 -1.59 1.63 2.73
C LEU A 75 -1.90 0.35 3.48
N ASP A 76 -3.08 -0.19 3.25
CA ASP A 76 -3.45 -1.54 3.66
C ASP A 76 -3.60 -2.41 2.41
N ILE A 77 -2.85 -3.50 2.33
CA ILE A 77 -3.03 -4.51 1.27
C ILE A 77 -3.53 -5.81 1.88
N VAL A 78 -4.41 -6.50 1.17
CA VAL A 78 -4.78 -7.87 1.50
C VAL A 78 -4.11 -8.80 0.50
N VAL A 79 -3.31 -9.72 1.02
CA VAL A 79 -2.60 -10.72 0.23
C VAL A 79 -3.05 -12.12 0.61
N LYS A 80 -3.09 -13.02 -0.37
CA LYS A 80 -3.39 -14.43 -0.16
C LYS A 80 -2.20 -15.27 -0.59
N LYS A 81 -1.84 -16.25 0.23
CA LYS A 81 -0.83 -17.26 -0.10
C LYS A 81 -1.53 -18.47 -0.72
N SER A 82 -1.18 -18.82 -1.95
CA SER A 82 -1.71 -20.00 -2.66
C SER A 82 -0.82 -21.24 -2.59
N GLY A 83 0.31 -21.18 -1.87
CA GLY A 83 1.22 -22.31 -1.67
C GLY A 83 2.03 -22.22 -0.37
N THR A 84 2.60 -23.35 0.05
CA THR A 84 3.41 -23.47 1.30
C THR A 84 4.79 -22.82 1.20
N ASP A 85 5.23 -22.44 0.01
CA ASP A 85 6.59 -21.95 -0.29
C ASP A 85 6.64 -20.43 -0.57
N ASN A 86 5.61 -19.66 -0.20
CA ASN A 86 5.46 -18.21 -0.48
C ASN A 86 5.67 -17.82 -1.97
N SER A 87 5.63 -18.79 -2.89
CA SER A 87 5.86 -18.59 -4.33
C SER A 87 4.64 -17.97 -5.01
N GLY A 88 3.43 -18.32 -4.57
CA GLY A 88 2.17 -17.70 -5.00
C GLY A 88 1.64 -16.72 -3.96
N ILE A 89 2.03 -15.44 -4.05
CA ILE A 89 1.35 -14.36 -3.33
C ILE A 89 0.46 -13.62 -4.32
N VAL A 90 -0.82 -13.55 -3.99
CA VAL A 90 -1.85 -12.86 -4.78
C VAL A 90 -2.29 -11.62 -4.01
N LEU A 91 -2.37 -10.47 -4.69
CA LEU A 91 -2.98 -9.26 -4.13
C LEU A 91 -4.49 -9.31 -4.38
N VAL A 92 -5.28 -9.26 -3.30
CA VAL A 92 -6.75 -9.39 -3.31
C VAL A 92 -7.42 -8.02 -3.26
N SER A 93 -6.86 -7.12 -2.45
CA SER A 93 -7.32 -5.74 -2.37
C SER A 93 -6.21 -4.80 -1.91
N ALA A 94 -6.40 -3.52 -2.19
CA ALA A 94 -5.56 -2.42 -1.70
C ALA A 94 -6.46 -1.25 -1.27
N SER A 95 -6.20 -0.73 -0.07
CA SER A 95 -6.77 0.51 0.47
C SER A 95 -5.64 1.52 0.59
N LEU A 96 -5.79 2.65 -0.10
CA LEU A 96 -4.88 3.78 -0.08
C LEU A 96 -5.60 4.94 0.59
N HIS A 97 -4.93 5.61 1.52
CA HIS A 97 -5.46 6.80 2.17
C HIS A 97 -4.33 7.79 2.43
N GLU A 98 -4.55 9.03 2.03
CA GLU A 98 -3.60 10.12 2.14
C GLU A 98 -4.32 11.38 2.58
N ILE A 99 -3.81 12.04 3.63
CA ILE A 99 -4.23 13.36 4.07
C ILE A 99 -3.01 14.27 4.01
N LEU A 100 -3.05 15.21 3.07
CA LEU A 100 -2.06 16.27 2.92
C LEU A 100 -2.62 17.57 3.48
N THR A 101 -1.76 18.38 4.08
CA THR A 101 -2.12 19.66 4.68
C THR A 101 -1.20 20.74 4.13
N SER A 102 -1.72 21.93 3.88
CA SER A 102 -0.93 23.05 3.35
C SER A 102 0.02 23.67 4.36
N GLU A 103 -0.18 23.38 5.65
CA GLU A 103 0.52 23.96 6.79
C GLU A 103 0.80 22.85 7.80
N SER A 104 1.86 23.01 8.60
CA SER A 104 2.16 22.07 9.67
C SER A 104 0.98 21.96 10.64
N ILE A 105 0.72 20.73 11.11
CA ILE A 105 -0.37 20.35 12.04
C ILE A 105 -0.42 21.30 13.26
N LEU A 106 0.73 21.88 13.63
CA LEU A 106 0.87 22.85 14.73
C LEU A 106 0.09 24.17 14.53
N TYR A 107 -0.31 24.52 13.29
CA TYR A 107 -0.93 25.81 12.95
C TYR A 107 -2.43 25.72 12.61
N ILE A 108 -3.06 24.54 12.68
CA ILE A 108 -4.50 24.37 12.36
C ILE A 108 -5.42 25.02 13.44
N GLY A 109 -4.85 25.48 14.56
CA GLY A 109 -5.59 26.07 15.68
C GLY A 109 -5.83 27.59 15.65
N ASP A 110 -5.06 28.36 14.86
CA ASP A 110 -5.10 29.82 14.91
C ASP A 110 -5.58 30.40 13.56
N GLU A 111 -6.85 30.82 13.49
CA GLU A 111 -7.46 31.79 12.56
C GLU A 111 -6.95 31.91 11.10
N ASN A 112 -6.31 30.87 10.55
CA ASN A 112 -5.61 30.95 9.28
C ASN A 112 -6.56 30.52 8.16
N THR A 113 -7.19 31.52 7.55
CA THR A 113 -8.21 31.37 6.49
C THR A 113 -7.70 30.71 5.20
N ASN A 114 -6.39 30.41 5.11
CA ASN A 114 -5.76 29.79 3.95
C ASN A 114 -5.29 28.34 4.18
N ALA A 115 -5.48 27.79 5.39
CA ALA A 115 -5.15 26.38 5.64
C ALA A 115 -6.13 25.46 4.90
N TYR A 116 -5.61 24.50 4.13
CA TYR A 116 -6.40 23.46 3.50
C TYR A 116 -5.86 22.06 3.79
N ALA A 117 -6.78 21.10 3.91
CA ALA A 117 -6.47 19.68 3.94
C ALA A 117 -7.02 19.06 2.64
N TYR A 118 -6.15 18.31 1.96
CA TYR A 118 -6.53 17.47 0.83
C TYR A 118 -6.55 16.01 1.31
N GLU A 119 -7.72 15.41 1.30
CA GLU A 119 -7.91 13.99 1.60
C GLU A 119 -8.20 13.22 0.32
N ARG A 120 -7.51 12.10 0.15
CA ARG A 120 -7.78 11.14 -0.92
C ARG A 120 -7.79 9.73 -0.34
N ALA A 121 -8.90 9.03 -0.55
CA ALA A 121 -9.06 7.62 -0.18
C ALA A 121 -9.45 6.81 -1.43
N LEU A 122 -8.85 5.65 -1.60
CA LEU A 122 -9.15 4.73 -2.69
C LEU A 122 -9.11 3.30 -2.18
N TYR A 123 -10.19 2.55 -2.44
CA TYR A 123 -10.24 1.12 -2.22
C TYR A 123 -10.40 0.41 -3.56
N VAL A 124 -9.50 -0.53 -3.83
CA VAL A 124 -9.59 -1.43 -4.99
C VAL A 124 -9.67 -2.86 -4.47
N GLY A 125 -10.83 -3.48 -4.57
CA GLY A 125 -11.07 -4.89 -4.22
C GLY A 125 -11.26 -5.78 -5.44
N GLY A 126 -11.45 -7.08 -5.24
CA GLY A 126 -11.68 -8.03 -6.34
C GLY A 126 -10.52 -8.06 -7.34
N LEU A 127 -9.30 -7.90 -6.84
CA LEU A 127 -8.10 -7.94 -7.65
C LEU A 127 -7.77 -9.40 -8.00
N GLU A 128 -7.51 -9.63 -9.27
CA GLU A 128 -7.04 -10.90 -9.79
C GLU A 128 -5.57 -10.76 -10.17
N SER A 129 -4.75 -11.74 -9.77
CA SER A 129 -3.30 -11.71 -10.01
C SER A 129 -3.02 -11.65 -11.51
N SER A 130 -2.31 -10.60 -11.92
CA SER A 130 -1.90 -10.43 -13.31
C SER A 130 -0.43 -10.79 -13.51
N ASN A 131 0.46 -10.40 -12.60
CA ASN A 131 1.89 -10.78 -12.62
C ASN A 131 2.52 -10.66 -11.22
N ASP A 132 3.47 -11.53 -10.92
CA ASP A 132 4.36 -11.42 -9.75
C ASP A 132 5.81 -11.60 -10.20
N SER A 133 6.68 -10.70 -9.75
CA SER A 133 8.10 -10.74 -10.07
C SER A 133 8.93 -10.56 -8.81
N LYS A 134 9.98 -11.39 -8.70
CA LYS A 134 10.82 -11.48 -7.52
C LYS A 134 12.26 -11.16 -7.89
N GLY A 135 12.77 -10.07 -7.31
CA GLY A 135 14.18 -9.75 -7.24
C GLY A 135 14.80 -10.20 -5.92
N THR A 136 16.10 -9.96 -5.75
CA THR A 136 16.85 -10.31 -4.53
C THR A 136 16.31 -9.56 -3.30
N ASP A 137 16.06 -8.26 -3.45
CA ASP A 137 15.68 -7.36 -2.34
C ASP A 137 14.28 -6.75 -2.51
N GLN A 138 13.58 -7.13 -3.58
CA GLN A 138 12.31 -6.54 -3.97
C GLN A 138 11.34 -7.60 -4.50
N ARG A 139 10.06 -7.45 -4.19
CA ARG A 139 8.96 -8.17 -4.83
C ARG A 139 7.98 -7.17 -5.43
N VAL A 140 7.54 -7.41 -6.66
CA VAL A 140 6.54 -6.58 -7.33
C VAL A 140 5.34 -7.43 -7.66
N ILE A 141 4.20 -7.07 -7.08
CA ILE A 141 2.91 -7.73 -7.26
C ILE A 141 2.03 -6.79 -8.06
N THR A 142 1.59 -7.23 -9.23
CA THR A 142 0.61 -6.53 -10.05
C THR A 142 -0.68 -7.34 -10.07
N ALA A 143 -1.79 -6.67 -9.83
CA ALA A 143 -3.12 -7.27 -9.92
C ALA A 143 -4.10 -6.31 -10.58
N LYS A 144 -5.12 -6.87 -11.24
CA LYS A 144 -6.10 -6.09 -12.00
C LYS A 144 -7.50 -6.44 -11.54
N ASN A 145 -8.37 -5.45 -11.43
CA ASN A 145 -9.80 -5.66 -11.29
C ASN A 145 -10.44 -5.63 -12.69
N GLY A 146 -10.97 -6.76 -13.15
CA GLY A 146 -11.53 -6.89 -14.50
C GLY A 146 -12.76 -6.01 -14.77
N ALA A 147 -13.57 -5.74 -13.74
CA ALA A 147 -14.82 -4.96 -13.87
C ALA A 147 -14.57 -3.45 -13.97
N SER A 148 -13.67 -2.92 -13.15
CA SER A 148 -13.26 -1.51 -13.15
C SER A 148 -12.11 -1.24 -14.12
N GLY A 149 -11.41 -2.25 -14.62
CA GLY A 149 -10.21 -2.04 -15.45
C GLY A 149 -9.03 -1.40 -14.72
N CYS A 150 -9.10 -1.20 -13.40
CA CYS A 150 -8.01 -0.67 -12.60
C CYS A 150 -6.93 -1.73 -12.36
N GLU A 151 -5.67 -1.32 -12.50
CA GLU A 151 -4.48 -2.09 -12.18
C GLU A 151 -3.82 -1.50 -10.94
N VAL A 152 -3.45 -2.36 -10.00
CA VAL A 152 -2.72 -2.02 -8.79
C VAL A 152 -1.37 -2.70 -8.85
N LYS A 153 -0.30 -1.90 -8.75
CA LYS A 153 1.08 -2.36 -8.68
C LYS A 153 1.64 -2.05 -7.30
N VAL A 154 1.96 -3.08 -6.54
CA VAL A 154 2.60 -2.98 -5.23
C VAL A 154 4.04 -3.45 -5.33
N THR A 155 4.96 -2.60 -4.89
CA THR A 155 6.38 -2.90 -4.77
C THR A 155 6.74 -3.02 -3.30
N LEU A 156 7.25 -4.17 -2.90
CA LEU A 156 7.69 -4.47 -1.53
C LEU A 156 9.21 -4.58 -1.53
N LYS A 157 9.88 -3.91 -0.59
CA LYS A 157 11.34 -3.96 -0.43
C LYS A 157 11.73 -4.52 0.94
N LYS A 158 12.85 -5.23 0.96
CA LYS A 158 13.44 -5.74 2.21
C LYS A 158 14.09 -4.64 3.03
N ALA A 159 14.25 -4.89 4.33
CA ALA A 159 15.21 -4.12 5.14
C ALA A 159 16.63 -4.40 4.61
N GLU A 160 17.43 -3.36 4.39
CA GLU A 160 18.86 -3.55 4.11
C GLU A 160 19.54 -4.18 5.33
N ALA A 161 20.35 -5.22 5.12
CA ALA A 161 20.99 -6.00 6.18
C ALA A 161 22.06 -5.22 7.00
N GLY A 162 22.14 -3.89 6.89
CA GLY A 162 23.14 -3.05 7.55
C GLY A 162 22.59 -1.98 8.50
N ALA A 163 21.27 -1.80 8.63
CA ALA A 163 20.70 -0.73 9.45
C ALA A 163 20.57 -1.08 10.96
N ALA A 164 20.75 -2.36 11.33
CA ALA A 164 20.59 -2.82 12.71
C ALA A 164 21.82 -2.59 13.61
N GLU A 165 22.98 -2.21 13.05
CA GLU A 165 24.23 -2.07 13.82
C GLU A 165 24.56 -0.62 14.22
N ALA A 166 23.73 0.36 13.85
CA ALA A 166 23.96 1.78 14.18
C ALA A 166 23.20 2.29 15.42
N ALA A 167 22.48 1.42 16.14
CA ALA A 167 21.65 1.81 17.28
C ALA A 167 21.98 1.06 18.59
N ALA A 168 23.16 0.45 18.70
CA ALA A 168 23.66 -0.16 19.94
C ALA A 168 24.68 0.76 20.65
#